data_AF-A0A167DIS0-F1
#
_entry.id   AF-A0A167DIS0-F1
#
_cell.length_a   1.000
_cell.length_b   1.000
_cell.length_c   1.000
_cell.angle_alpha   90.00
_cell.angle_beta   90.00
_cell.angle_gamma   90.00
#
_symmetry.space_group_name_H-M   'P 1'
#
loop_
_entity.id
_entity.type
_entity.pdbx_description
1 polymer ?
#
loop_
_entity_poly.entity_id
_entity_poly.type
_entity_poly.pdbx_seq_one_letter_code
_entity_poly.pdbx_strand_id
1 'polypeptide(L)'
;MHITVSDRTRSEYGSILKSNSNGTDYVLSLEGVNRNDIGYVDFEKMHGLEGVALANVVSNLNEAKNGARKKLKTKITHNDGATWSFIKPPQRDSNGDSYDCSGSLDECSLNLHGYTEREDYRDSYSSDSAVGLMIAVGNVGKSLTDKKDGNTFLTRDGGITWKEIRKGAFMWEFGDSGSIITIVNGHDSTNVLYYSLNEGASWNEYKFSDDLVKVDDIATVPSDTSRKFVLFGRPPAKEGAKSFAIQVDFTGLTDRKCVLDSGDANKDDFELWAPSHPDLKESCLFGHEALYHRKIPDRDCYIGWAPDRDIMKPHQVIRNCTCSRQDFECDFNYYAANDGTCQLVPGFSPPDHKAVCTEMPGTIEYWEPTGYRRVPLSTCDGGSEFDRVVSHPCPGEEDRYDRKHGGLGGFALFVVVMLPIGMALVIGYIVWDHFQKRYGQIRLGAEDDDQPAVLRYAVISVAAVIAFVSVIPTFAKAAFENITSRLSGSRQGIRFTTRSSLSRNNQRYSPVDIEESGELLGEDDDDILDDEELDQEL
;
A
#
# COMPACT_ATOMS: atom_id res chain seq x y z
N MET A 1 15.37 -6.05 -8.53
CA MET A 1 16.74 -6.18 -9.06
C MET A 1 17.17 -4.86 -9.68
N HIS A 2 18.42 -4.44 -9.55
CA HIS A 2 18.94 -3.27 -10.27
C HIS A 2 19.91 -3.71 -11.36
N ILE A 3 19.80 -3.11 -12.56
CA ILE A 3 20.71 -3.33 -13.70
C ILE A 3 21.41 -2.03 -14.03
N THR A 4 22.73 -2.02 -13.95
CA THR A 4 23.55 -0.86 -14.33
C THR A 4 23.44 -0.62 -15.84
N VAL A 5 23.03 0.61 -16.21
CA VAL A 5 22.91 1.05 -17.61
C VAL A 5 24.11 1.90 -18.00
N SER A 6 24.64 2.69 -17.08
CA SER A 6 25.89 3.43 -17.24
C SER A 6 26.80 3.18 -16.05
N ASP A 7 28.01 2.72 -16.33
CA ASP A 7 29.08 2.42 -15.38
C ASP A 7 30.17 3.51 -15.37
N ARG A 8 29.94 4.62 -16.08
CA ARG A 8 30.89 5.72 -16.17
C ARG A 8 31.10 6.34 -14.79
N THR A 9 32.36 6.34 -14.35
CA THR A 9 32.78 6.82 -13.03
C THR A 9 32.19 8.20 -12.68
N ARG A 10 31.57 8.32 -11.50
CA ARG A 10 30.85 9.50 -10.96
C ARG A 10 29.56 9.90 -11.69
N SER A 11 29.11 9.09 -12.63
CA SER A 11 27.89 9.29 -13.42
C SER A 11 27.09 8.00 -13.58
N GLU A 12 27.24 7.07 -12.63
CA GLU A 12 26.63 5.75 -12.64
C GLU A 12 25.13 5.84 -12.37
N TYR A 13 24.36 5.10 -13.14
CA TYR A 13 22.92 4.89 -12.93
C TYR A 13 22.47 3.62 -13.64
N GLY A 14 21.26 3.16 -13.30
CA GLY A 14 20.67 1.99 -13.91
C GLY A 14 19.17 1.97 -13.85
N SER A 15 18.60 0.78 -13.99
CA SER A 15 17.16 0.55 -13.96
C SER A 15 16.81 -0.48 -12.91
N ILE A 16 15.71 -0.27 -12.20
CA ILE A 16 15.12 -1.26 -11.31
C ILE A 16 14.13 -2.10 -12.12
N LEU A 17 14.34 -3.42 -12.09
CA LEU A 17 13.42 -4.42 -12.58
C LEU A 17 12.72 -5.12 -11.42
N LYS A 18 11.44 -5.43 -11.62
CA LYS A 18 10.61 -6.21 -10.71
C LYS A 18 10.32 -7.57 -11.32
N SER A 19 10.49 -8.63 -10.53
CA SER A 19 10.18 -9.99 -10.96
C SER A 19 8.77 -10.41 -10.59
N ASN A 20 8.29 -11.47 -11.23
CA ASN A 20 7.22 -12.32 -10.69
C ASN A 20 7.72 -13.13 -9.47
N SER A 21 6.82 -13.92 -8.86
CA SER A 21 7.06 -14.62 -7.59
C SER A 21 8.12 -15.72 -7.64
N ASN A 22 8.37 -16.32 -8.81
CA ASN A 22 9.39 -17.35 -9.02
C ASN A 22 10.68 -16.80 -9.65
N GLY A 23 10.76 -15.49 -9.91
CA GLY A 23 11.97 -14.84 -10.41
C GLY A 23 12.30 -15.11 -11.88
N THR A 24 11.33 -15.51 -12.71
CA THR A 24 11.55 -15.81 -14.14
C THR A 24 11.31 -14.59 -15.03
N ASP A 25 10.27 -13.82 -14.73
CA ASP A 25 9.78 -12.76 -15.62
C ASP A 25 10.06 -11.40 -14.99
N TYR A 26 10.87 -10.59 -15.67
CA TYR A 26 11.27 -9.28 -15.19
C TYR A 26 10.63 -8.18 -16.03
N VAL A 27 10.01 -7.22 -15.35
CA VAL A 27 9.46 -6.00 -15.96
C VAL A 27 10.19 -4.79 -15.42
N LEU A 28 10.31 -3.77 -16.27
CA LEU A 28 10.91 -2.50 -15.89
C LEU A 28 9.99 -1.75 -14.93
N SER A 29 10.51 -1.41 -13.75
CA SER A 29 9.79 -0.66 -12.72
C SER A 29 10.20 0.81 -12.69
N LEU A 30 11.51 1.09 -12.72
CA LEU A 30 12.01 2.47 -12.68
C LEU A 30 13.32 2.61 -13.46
N GLU A 31 13.40 3.60 -14.33
CA GLU A 31 14.62 3.93 -15.08
C GLU A 31 15.43 5.05 -14.42
N GLY A 32 16.74 5.06 -14.71
CA GLY A 32 17.63 6.16 -14.36
C GLY A 32 17.95 6.25 -12.86
N VAL A 33 17.83 5.15 -12.12
CA VAL A 33 18.06 5.11 -10.68
C VAL A 33 19.53 5.34 -10.37
N ASN A 34 19.80 6.22 -9.40
CA ASN A 34 21.15 6.57 -8.99
C ASN A 34 21.86 5.36 -8.37
N ARG A 35 23.12 5.20 -8.75
CA ARG A 35 24.05 4.23 -8.17
C ARG A 35 25.33 4.98 -7.82
N ASN A 36 25.98 4.66 -6.70
CA ASN A 36 27.30 5.21 -6.41
C ASN A 36 28.43 4.41 -7.10
N ASP A 37 29.65 4.87 -6.94
CA ASP A 37 30.86 4.27 -7.53
C ASP A 37 31.19 2.89 -6.94
N ILE A 38 30.88 2.67 -5.66
CA ILE A 38 31.05 1.38 -4.96
C ILE A 38 30.02 0.35 -5.43
N GLY A 39 28.83 0.82 -5.83
CA GLY A 39 27.80 0.02 -6.47
C GLY A 39 26.49 -0.12 -5.71
N TYR A 40 26.34 0.59 -4.61
CA TYR A 40 25.05 0.76 -3.93
C TYR A 40 24.10 1.60 -4.77
N VAL A 41 22.81 1.34 -4.61
CA VAL A 41 21.72 1.95 -5.38
C VAL A 41 20.87 2.77 -4.42
N ASP A 42 20.45 3.97 -4.84
CA ASP A 42 19.50 4.77 -4.06
C ASP A 42 18.09 4.18 -4.22
N PHE A 43 17.82 3.16 -3.41
CA PHE A 43 16.53 2.51 -3.30
C PHE A 43 16.32 2.05 -1.87
N GLU A 44 15.15 2.33 -1.31
CA GLU A 44 14.82 1.93 0.06
C GLU A 44 13.33 1.68 0.20
N LYS A 45 12.99 0.60 0.89
CA LYS A 45 11.60 0.29 1.23
C LYS A 45 11.26 0.91 2.58
N MET A 46 10.00 1.29 2.74
CA MET A 46 9.50 1.66 4.04
C MET A 46 9.33 0.42 4.91
N HIS A 47 9.81 0.51 6.14
CA HIS A 47 9.57 -0.49 7.18
C HIS A 47 8.13 -0.37 7.72
N GLY A 48 7.53 -1.51 8.06
CA GLY A 48 6.16 -1.59 8.57
C GLY A 48 5.02 -1.41 7.54
N LEU A 49 5.29 -0.94 6.31
CA LEU A 49 4.31 -0.85 5.23
C LEU A 49 4.85 -1.42 3.92
N GLU A 50 4.28 -2.56 3.50
CA GLU A 50 4.67 -3.21 2.26
C GLU A 50 4.36 -2.33 1.03
N GLY A 51 5.20 -2.44 0.00
CA GLY A 51 5.00 -1.80 -1.30
C GLY A 51 5.14 -0.27 -1.33
N VAL A 52 5.48 0.36 -0.20
CA VAL A 52 5.97 1.75 -0.16
C VAL A 52 7.49 1.75 -0.27
N ALA A 53 8.03 2.49 -1.23
CA ALA A 53 9.48 2.59 -1.42
C ALA A 53 9.88 3.93 -2.03
N LEU A 54 11.10 4.37 -1.73
CA LEU A 54 11.73 5.58 -2.26
C LEU A 54 12.92 5.21 -3.14
N ALA A 55 13.16 6.01 -4.17
CA ALA A 55 14.34 5.90 -5.01
C ALA A 55 14.76 7.27 -5.54
N ASN A 56 16.07 7.49 -5.68
CA ASN A 56 16.58 8.68 -6.37
C ASN A 56 16.88 8.35 -7.83
N VAL A 57 16.37 9.18 -8.73
CA VAL A 57 16.64 9.10 -10.18
C VAL A 57 17.51 10.26 -10.64
N VAL A 58 18.35 9.99 -11.63
CA VAL A 58 19.16 10.99 -12.32
C VAL A 58 18.28 11.70 -13.33
N SER A 59 17.94 12.97 -13.09
CA SER A 59 17.05 13.74 -13.96
C SER A 59 17.71 14.22 -15.26
N ASN A 60 19.05 14.30 -15.28
CA ASN A 60 19.83 14.75 -16.44
C ASN A 60 20.58 13.60 -17.15
N LEU A 61 19.89 12.47 -17.41
CA LEU A 61 20.50 11.25 -18.01
C LEU A 61 21.38 11.52 -19.24
N ASN A 62 20.91 12.35 -20.17
CA ASN A 62 21.65 12.65 -21.41
C ASN A 62 22.97 13.40 -21.14
N GLU A 63 22.99 14.29 -20.15
CA GLU A 63 24.20 15.01 -19.75
C GLU A 63 25.12 14.11 -18.92
N ALA A 64 24.54 13.31 -18.01
CA ALA A 64 25.26 12.38 -17.16
C ALA A 64 26.00 11.31 -17.98
N LYS A 65 25.38 10.77 -19.05
CA LYS A 65 26.05 9.89 -20.03
C LYS A 65 27.34 10.48 -20.59
N ASN A 66 27.37 11.80 -20.75
CA ASN A 66 28.51 12.55 -21.27
C ASN A 66 29.50 13.01 -20.18
N GLY A 67 29.27 12.66 -18.92
CA GLY A 67 30.15 12.95 -17.78
C GLY A 67 29.78 14.19 -16.97
N ALA A 68 28.60 14.78 -17.17
CA ALA A 68 28.11 15.84 -16.28
C ALA A 68 27.78 15.29 -14.89
N ARG A 69 27.86 16.15 -13.86
CA ARG A 69 27.42 15.79 -12.50
C ARG A 69 25.94 15.40 -12.53
N LYS A 70 25.61 14.30 -11.84
CA LYS A 70 24.24 13.81 -11.68
C LYS A 70 23.41 14.85 -10.94
N LYS A 71 22.22 15.17 -11.47
CA LYS A 71 21.16 15.90 -10.77
C LYS A 71 20.15 14.87 -10.29
N LEU A 72 20.00 14.74 -8.98
CA LEU A 72 19.14 13.71 -8.39
C LEU A 72 17.76 14.27 -8.09
N LYS A 73 16.73 13.44 -8.23
CA LYS A 73 15.36 13.70 -7.79
C LYS A 73 14.78 12.47 -7.14
N THR A 74 13.96 12.66 -6.12
CA THR A 74 13.37 11.55 -5.37
C THR A 74 11.99 11.20 -5.90
N LYS A 75 11.76 9.89 -6.11
CA LYS A 75 10.46 9.32 -6.42
C LYS A 75 10.03 8.35 -5.33
N ILE A 76 8.72 8.24 -5.16
CA ILE A 76 8.07 7.32 -4.23
C ILE A 76 7.04 6.47 -4.97
N THR A 77 6.90 5.21 -4.56
CA THR A 77 5.83 4.29 -4.97
C THR A 77 4.96 3.97 -3.77
N HIS A 78 3.66 3.78 -4.01
CA HIS A 78 2.68 3.24 -3.05
C HIS A 78 1.98 1.98 -3.58
N ASN A 79 2.48 1.39 -4.67
CA ASN A 79 1.96 0.16 -5.27
C ASN A 79 3.07 -0.81 -5.69
N ASP A 80 4.06 -0.99 -4.80
CA ASP A 80 5.14 -1.98 -4.95
C ASP A 80 5.94 -1.83 -6.25
N GLY A 81 6.24 -0.58 -6.61
CA GLY A 81 7.04 -0.23 -7.77
C GLY A 81 6.32 -0.34 -9.12
N ALA A 82 5.00 -0.56 -9.12
CA ALA A 82 4.21 -0.56 -10.35
C ALA A 82 4.15 0.85 -10.98
N THR A 83 4.05 1.88 -10.14
CA THR A 83 4.09 3.29 -10.55
C THR A 83 4.92 4.11 -9.57
N TRP A 84 5.54 5.17 -10.08
CA TRP A 84 6.41 6.04 -9.30
C TRP A 84 6.03 7.51 -9.53
N SER A 85 5.96 8.28 -8.45
CA SER A 85 5.64 9.71 -8.49
C SER A 85 6.69 10.54 -7.77
N PHE A 86 6.84 11.80 -8.15
CA PHE A 86 7.66 12.75 -7.39
C PHE A 86 6.95 13.13 -6.10
N ILE A 87 7.71 13.37 -5.03
CA ILE A 87 7.15 13.68 -3.73
C ILE A 87 6.65 15.13 -3.70
N LYS A 88 5.38 15.30 -3.31
CA LYS A 88 4.78 16.63 -3.14
C LYS A 88 5.48 17.39 -2.00
N PRO A 89 5.93 18.62 -2.23
CA PRO A 89 6.58 19.38 -1.19
C PRO A 89 5.58 19.84 -0.11
N PRO A 90 6.01 19.99 1.15
CA PRO A 90 5.23 20.69 2.16
C PRO A 90 4.89 22.13 1.72
N GLN A 91 3.76 22.65 2.20
CA GLN A 91 3.34 24.02 1.87
C GLN A 91 4.25 25.10 2.47
N ARG A 92 4.80 24.82 3.64
CA ARG A 92 5.64 25.72 4.42
C ARG A 92 6.77 24.97 5.07
N ASP A 93 7.82 25.70 5.38
CA ASP A 93 8.97 25.20 6.10
C ASP A 93 8.76 25.21 7.62
N SER A 94 9.77 24.76 8.37
CA SER A 94 9.72 24.68 9.83
C SER A 94 9.67 26.04 10.53
N ASN A 95 10.03 27.13 9.85
CA ASN A 95 9.91 28.51 10.34
C ASN A 95 8.57 29.16 9.95
N GLY A 96 7.78 28.50 9.11
CA GLY A 96 6.49 29.01 8.60
C GLY A 96 6.61 29.79 7.29
N ASP A 97 7.78 29.80 6.66
CA ASP A 97 8.03 30.46 5.39
C ASP A 97 7.63 29.56 4.21
N SER A 98 7.30 30.17 3.07
CA SER A 98 7.05 29.43 1.82
C SER A 98 8.36 29.11 1.11
N TYR A 99 8.42 27.94 0.46
CA TYR A 99 9.56 27.58 -0.36
C TYR A 99 9.64 28.43 -1.63
N ASP A 100 10.85 28.79 -2.04
CA ASP A 100 11.13 29.46 -3.32
C ASP A 100 11.13 28.46 -4.49
N CYS A 101 10.01 27.75 -4.63
CA CYS A 101 9.85 26.65 -5.56
C CYS A 101 8.37 26.50 -5.89
N SER A 102 8.04 26.57 -7.18
CA SER A 102 6.67 26.47 -7.69
C SER A 102 6.67 25.86 -9.09
N GLY A 103 5.56 25.24 -9.49
CA GLY A 103 5.41 24.64 -10.82
C GLY A 103 4.86 23.23 -10.75
N SER A 104 5.14 22.43 -11.78
CA SER A 104 4.86 20.98 -11.75
C SER A 104 5.79 20.26 -10.77
N LEU A 105 5.46 19.02 -10.41
CA LEU A 105 6.34 18.21 -9.55
C LEU A 105 7.70 17.89 -10.21
N ASP A 106 7.79 17.98 -11.53
CA ASP A 106 9.05 17.90 -12.27
C ASP A 106 9.97 19.09 -11.96
N GLU A 107 9.42 20.27 -11.75
CA GLU A 107 10.17 21.49 -11.42
C GLU A 107 10.30 21.70 -9.91
N CYS A 108 9.32 21.25 -9.14
CA CYS A 108 9.25 21.48 -7.71
C CYS A 108 8.75 20.27 -6.93
N SER A 109 9.70 19.51 -6.39
CA SER A 109 9.41 18.34 -5.55
C SER A 109 10.26 18.37 -4.27
N LEU A 110 9.83 17.60 -3.27
CA LEU A 110 10.70 17.24 -2.17
C LEU A 110 11.69 16.18 -2.67
N ASN A 111 12.98 16.45 -2.48
CA ASN A 111 14.07 15.52 -2.79
C ASN A 111 14.79 15.18 -1.49
N LEU A 112 15.04 13.90 -1.27
CA LEU A 112 15.58 13.33 -0.04
C LEU A 112 16.91 12.64 -0.36
N HIS A 113 17.87 12.80 0.55
CA HIS A 113 19.14 12.07 0.51
C HIS A 113 18.87 10.59 0.64
N GLY A 114 19.59 9.80 -0.16
CA GLY A 114 19.37 8.37 -0.38
C GLY A 114 20.30 7.46 0.41
N TYR A 115 20.11 6.15 0.22
CA TYR A 115 20.95 5.09 0.79
C TYR A 115 22.44 5.25 0.43
N THR A 116 22.77 5.76 -0.75
CA THR A 116 24.16 5.89 -1.22
C THR A 116 25.00 6.95 -0.51
N GLU A 117 24.37 7.80 0.29
CA GLU A 117 25.01 8.90 1.04
C GLU A 117 25.02 8.65 2.56
N ARG A 118 24.70 7.44 3.00
CA ARG A 118 24.73 7.04 4.41
C ARG A 118 26.14 6.77 4.89
N GLU A 119 26.41 7.16 6.13
CA GLU A 119 27.66 6.81 6.81
C GLU A 119 27.53 5.41 7.42
N ASP A 120 26.40 5.11 8.06
CA ASP A 120 26.01 3.78 8.51
C ASP A 120 24.86 3.22 7.64
N TYR A 121 25.04 2.01 7.14
CA TYR A 121 24.05 1.33 6.29
C TYR A 121 22.79 0.89 7.05
N ARG A 122 22.86 0.86 8.39
CA ARG A 122 21.76 0.51 9.29
C ARG A 122 20.80 1.67 9.53
N ASP A 123 21.26 2.90 9.34
CA ASP A 123 20.41 4.08 9.37
C ASP A 123 19.28 3.88 8.36
N SER A 124 18.05 4.11 8.77
CA SER A 124 16.85 3.88 7.97
C SER A 124 15.92 5.09 8.06
N TYR A 125 15.13 5.36 7.01
CA TYR A 125 14.09 6.39 7.13
C TYR A 125 12.97 6.00 8.11
N SER A 126 12.75 4.71 8.35
CA SER A 126 11.59 4.17 9.06
C SER A 126 11.94 3.00 9.99
N SER A 127 11.01 2.66 10.87
CA SER A 127 11.12 1.49 11.74
C SER A 127 9.89 0.61 11.58
N ASP A 128 10.07 -0.72 11.67
CA ASP A 128 8.96 -1.68 11.67
C ASP A 128 8.05 -1.49 12.89
N SER A 129 8.57 -0.88 13.96
CA SER A 129 7.81 -0.54 15.17
C SER A 129 7.08 0.81 15.07
N ALA A 130 7.36 1.61 14.04
CA ALA A 130 6.87 2.99 13.88
C ALA A 130 6.09 3.14 12.55
N VAL A 131 5.07 2.30 12.37
CA VAL A 131 4.31 2.20 11.11
C VAL A 131 3.77 3.57 10.67
N GLY A 132 4.02 3.93 9.41
CA GLY A 132 3.59 5.21 8.83
C GLY A 132 4.58 6.35 9.02
N LEU A 133 5.52 6.25 9.97
CA LEU A 133 6.53 7.27 10.23
C LEU A 133 7.75 7.09 9.33
N MET A 134 8.18 8.17 8.68
CA MET A 134 9.51 8.27 8.09
C MET A 134 10.13 9.62 8.42
N ILE A 135 11.46 9.63 8.62
CA ILE A 135 12.27 10.84 8.74
C ILE A 135 13.35 10.80 7.66
N ALA A 136 13.61 11.94 7.03
CA ALA A 136 14.66 12.05 6.02
C ALA A 136 15.25 13.46 5.98
N VAL A 137 16.51 13.56 5.56
CA VAL A 137 17.16 14.85 5.23
C VAL A 137 17.02 15.09 3.74
N GLY A 138 16.74 16.33 3.35
CA GLY A 138 16.56 16.69 1.94
C GLY A 138 16.33 18.17 1.71
N ASN A 139 15.79 18.51 0.54
CA ASN A 139 15.41 19.87 0.18
C ASN A 139 14.21 19.88 -0.76
N VAL A 140 13.46 20.98 -0.75
CA VAL A 140 12.45 21.28 -1.77
C VAL A 140 13.10 22.02 -2.92
N GLY A 141 12.93 21.53 -4.16
CA GLY A 141 13.56 22.17 -5.32
C GLY A 141 13.50 21.34 -6.61
N LYS A 142 14.21 21.83 -7.63
CA LYS A 142 14.37 21.17 -8.94
C LYS A 142 15.20 19.89 -8.88
N SER A 143 16.12 19.81 -7.92
CA SER A 143 16.99 18.66 -7.69
C SER A 143 17.49 18.65 -6.24
N LEU A 144 17.98 17.49 -5.81
CA LEU A 144 18.66 17.30 -4.54
C LEU A 144 19.94 18.16 -4.47
N THR A 145 20.10 18.91 -3.37
CA THR A 145 21.31 19.70 -3.05
C THR A 145 22.30 18.88 -2.24
N ASP A 146 23.41 19.46 -1.80
CA ASP A 146 24.34 18.76 -0.90
C ASP A 146 23.69 18.57 0.50
N LYS A 147 23.97 17.44 1.17
CA LYS A 147 23.36 17.05 2.46
C LYS A 147 23.50 18.09 3.56
N LYS A 148 24.62 18.81 3.59
CA LYS A 148 24.90 19.91 4.55
C LYS A 148 23.93 21.09 4.43
N ASP A 149 23.35 21.31 3.25
CA ASP A 149 22.41 22.39 2.98
C ASP A 149 20.95 21.91 3.10
N GLY A 150 20.75 20.64 3.47
CA GLY A 150 19.44 20.02 3.62
C GLY A 150 18.77 20.35 4.95
N ASN A 151 17.47 20.14 4.98
CA ASN A 151 16.62 20.22 6.17
C ASN A 151 16.06 18.83 6.51
N THR A 152 15.57 18.64 7.72
CA THR A 152 14.96 17.38 8.16
C THR A 152 13.44 17.43 8.01
N PHE A 153 12.89 16.40 7.37
CA PHE A 153 11.47 16.22 7.08
C PHE A 153 10.93 14.96 7.76
N LEU A 154 9.65 14.98 8.09
CA LEU A 154 8.91 13.86 8.68
C LEU A 154 7.59 13.67 7.94
N THR A 155 7.20 12.42 7.74
CA THR A 155 5.85 11.99 7.34
C THR A 155 5.24 11.10 8.41
N ARG A 156 3.91 11.10 8.49
CA ARG A 156 3.13 10.22 9.38
C ARG A 156 2.22 9.23 8.64
N ASP A 157 2.17 9.28 7.32
CA ASP A 157 1.19 8.57 6.49
C ASP A 157 1.84 7.76 5.37
N GLY A 158 3.08 7.29 5.58
CA GLY A 158 3.79 6.50 4.56
C GLY A 158 4.28 7.33 3.37
N GLY A 159 4.55 8.62 3.57
CA GLY A 159 5.21 9.48 2.60
C GLY A 159 4.26 10.15 1.62
N ILE A 160 2.96 10.17 1.92
CA ILE A 160 1.95 10.90 1.15
C ILE A 160 2.04 12.39 1.48
N THR A 161 2.17 12.72 2.77
CA THR A 161 2.37 14.09 3.23
C THR A 161 3.63 14.21 4.08
N TRP A 162 4.45 15.20 3.74
CA TRP A 162 5.68 15.51 4.45
C TRP A 162 5.57 16.88 5.11
N LYS A 163 6.25 17.04 6.24
CA LYS A 163 6.42 18.29 6.99
C LYS A 163 7.91 18.51 7.25
N GLU A 164 8.41 19.72 7.01
CA GLU A 164 9.74 20.09 7.51
C GLU A 164 9.67 20.28 9.02
N ILE A 165 10.45 19.50 9.77
CA ILE A 165 10.43 19.52 11.23
C ILE A 165 11.55 20.39 11.80
N ARG A 166 12.66 20.56 11.08
CA ARG A 166 13.79 21.37 11.51
C ARG A 166 14.68 21.79 10.34
N LYS A 167 15.26 23.00 10.42
CA LYS A 167 16.33 23.45 9.52
C LYS A 167 17.65 22.75 9.85
N GLY A 168 18.38 22.33 8.82
CA GLY A 168 19.64 21.60 8.95
C GLY A 168 19.48 20.07 8.91
N ALA A 169 20.61 19.38 8.76
CA ALA A 169 20.67 17.93 8.66
C ALA A 169 20.80 17.28 10.06
N PHE A 170 19.71 16.73 10.56
CA PHE A 170 19.67 15.99 11.81
C PHE A 170 19.73 14.48 11.58
N MET A 171 20.42 13.77 12.47
CA MET A 171 20.28 12.32 12.68
C MET A 171 19.07 12.08 13.57
N TRP A 172 18.44 10.91 13.45
CA TRP A 172 17.23 10.58 14.18
C TRP A 172 17.24 9.15 14.70
N GLU A 173 16.51 8.93 15.78
CA GLU A 173 16.19 7.58 16.25
C GLU A 173 14.76 7.50 16.79
N PHE A 174 14.14 6.34 16.59
CA PHE A 174 12.81 6.02 17.10
C PHE A 174 12.93 5.25 18.43
N GLY A 175 12.02 5.53 19.37
CA GLY A 175 11.94 4.78 20.61
C GLY A 175 10.51 4.54 21.02
N ASP A 176 10.34 3.52 21.86
CA ASP A 176 9.05 3.06 22.36
C ASP A 176 8.00 2.92 21.24
N SER A 177 8.40 2.24 20.15
CA SER A 177 7.58 1.99 18.97
C SER A 177 7.08 3.27 18.28
N GLY A 178 8.00 4.21 18.06
CA GLY A 178 7.72 5.50 17.42
C GLY A 178 7.03 6.53 18.32
N SER A 179 6.74 6.20 19.59
CA SER A 179 6.13 7.14 20.54
C SER A 179 7.10 8.24 20.97
N ILE A 180 8.40 7.94 20.93
CA ILE A 180 9.49 8.89 21.15
C ILE A 180 10.26 9.02 19.86
N ILE A 181 10.40 10.24 19.37
CA ILE A 181 11.29 10.57 18.26
C ILE A 181 12.38 11.46 18.79
N THR A 182 13.64 11.09 18.57
CA THR A 182 14.79 11.91 18.94
C THR A 182 15.51 12.37 17.68
N ILE A 183 15.97 13.62 17.67
CA ILE A 183 16.83 14.15 16.62
C ILE A 183 18.00 14.93 17.22
N VAL A 184 19.17 14.83 16.60
CA VAL A 184 20.38 15.53 17.02
C VAL A 184 21.15 16.03 15.80
N ASN A 185 21.78 17.21 15.90
CA ASN A 185 22.54 17.77 14.78
C ASN A 185 23.75 16.87 14.52
N GLY A 186 23.77 16.22 13.35
CA GLY A 186 24.86 15.33 12.94
C GLY A 186 25.98 16.02 12.19
N HIS A 187 25.82 17.30 11.83
CA HIS A 187 26.81 18.05 11.06
C HIS A 187 27.70 18.93 11.97
N ASP A 188 27.10 19.75 12.81
CA ASP A 188 27.80 20.71 13.66
C ASP A 188 28.02 20.18 15.07
N SER A 189 28.93 20.80 15.82
CA SER A 189 29.04 20.52 17.25
C SER A 189 27.81 21.03 17.99
N THR A 190 27.21 20.18 18.82
CA THR A 190 25.99 20.47 19.59
C THR A 190 26.11 19.91 21.00
N ASN A 191 25.28 20.42 21.90
CA ASN A 191 25.05 19.87 23.23
C ASN A 191 23.56 19.71 23.53
N VAL A 192 22.71 19.88 22.50
CA VAL A 192 21.26 19.80 22.57
C VAL A 192 20.79 18.64 21.70
N LEU A 193 19.94 17.81 22.29
CA LEU A 193 19.12 16.80 21.63
C LEU A 193 17.68 17.30 21.64
N TYR A 194 16.99 17.12 20.52
CA TYR A 194 15.58 17.44 20.40
C TYR A 194 14.76 16.15 20.48
N TYR A 195 13.62 16.20 21.13
CA TYR A 195 12.71 15.05 21.18
C TYR A 195 11.25 15.45 21.05
N SER A 196 10.46 14.53 20.50
CA SER A 196 9.01 14.65 20.34
C SER A 196 8.33 13.43 20.95
N LEU A 197 7.20 13.66 21.62
CA LEU A 197 6.34 12.61 22.19
C LEU A 197 4.99 12.46 21.46
N ASN A 198 4.78 13.28 20.43
CA ASN A 198 3.55 13.40 19.66
C ASN A 198 3.82 13.38 18.16
N GLU A 199 4.68 12.44 17.74
CA GLU A 199 4.98 12.15 16.33
C GLU A 199 5.37 13.39 15.49
N GLY A 200 6.18 14.29 16.07
CA GLY A 200 6.74 15.47 15.43
C GLY A 200 5.81 16.68 15.33
N ALA A 201 4.66 16.65 16.03
CA ALA A 201 3.78 17.81 16.13
C ALA A 201 4.45 18.95 16.92
N SER A 202 5.11 18.63 18.03
CA SER A 202 5.90 19.56 18.85
C SER A 202 7.24 18.97 19.28
N TRP A 203 8.24 19.83 19.51
CA TRP A 203 9.59 19.43 19.86
C TRP A 203 10.05 20.08 21.16
N ASN A 204 10.73 19.31 22.00
CA ASN A 204 11.35 19.75 23.24
C ASN A 204 12.87 19.70 23.11
N GLU A 205 13.57 20.59 23.81
CA GLU A 205 15.03 20.64 23.85
C GLU A 205 15.55 19.98 25.13
N TYR A 206 16.57 19.14 25.01
CA TYR A 206 17.29 18.54 26.13
C TYR A 206 18.79 18.78 25.99
N LYS A 207 19.37 19.49 26.96
CA LYS A 207 20.81 19.72 27.04
C LYS A 207 21.49 18.50 27.65
N PHE A 208 22.16 17.69 26.83
CA PHE A 208 22.76 16.42 27.26
C PHE A 208 24.22 16.55 27.71
N SER A 209 24.88 17.68 27.42
CA SER A 209 26.27 17.97 27.76
C SER A 209 26.43 19.45 28.08
N ASP A 210 27.40 19.83 28.92
CA ASP A 210 27.74 21.23 29.13
C ASP A 210 28.53 21.83 27.97
N ASP A 211 29.48 21.07 27.44
CA ASP A 211 30.32 21.44 26.30
C ASP A 211 29.68 21.06 24.96
N LEU A 212 29.97 21.85 23.92
CA LEU A 212 29.63 21.52 22.54
C LEU A 212 30.50 20.34 22.07
N VAL A 213 29.85 19.25 21.67
CA VAL A 213 30.52 18.02 21.25
C VAL A 213 30.11 17.66 19.83
N LYS A 214 30.95 16.89 19.12
CA LYS A 214 30.57 16.33 17.83
C LYS A 214 29.87 15.00 18.08
N VAL A 215 28.60 14.91 17.73
CA VAL A 215 27.85 13.65 17.75
C VAL A 215 28.14 12.93 16.45
N ASP A 216 28.60 11.70 16.55
CA ASP A 216 28.92 10.83 15.42
C ASP A 216 27.76 9.86 15.11
N ASP A 217 27.02 9.44 16.14
CA ASP A 217 25.89 8.50 15.97
C ASP A 217 24.89 8.60 17.14
N ILE A 218 23.64 8.19 16.89
CA ILE A 218 22.58 8.01 17.88
C ILE A 218 21.98 6.63 17.66
N ALA A 219 21.90 5.82 18.71
CA ALA A 219 21.39 4.45 18.60
C ALA A 219 20.44 4.08 19.74
N THR A 220 19.64 3.06 19.48
CA THR A 220 18.75 2.40 20.43
C THR A 220 18.80 0.88 20.24
N VAL A 221 17.89 0.14 20.88
CA VAL A 221 17.77 -1.31 20.63
C VAL A 221 17.21 -1.55 19.22
N PRO A 222 17.65 -2.58 18.46
CA PRO A 222 17.22 -2.77 17.06
C PRO A 222 15.71 -2.89 16.80
N SER A 223 14.92 -3.14 17.84
CA SER A 223 13.45 -3.18 17.74
C SER A 223 12.78 -1.82 17.93
N ASP A 224 13.54 -0.76 18.21
CA ASP A 224 13.09 0.62 18.48
C ASP A 224 11.99 0.74 19.55
N THR A 225 11.93 -0.25 20.44
CA THR A 225 10.95 -0.34 21.53
C THR A 225 11.49 0.17 22.87
N SER A 226 12.77 0.58 22.92
CA SER A 226 13.40 1.10 24.13
C SER A 226 13.05 2.58 24.32
N ARG A 227 13.02 3.01 25.59
CA ARG A 227 12.97 4.44 25.98
C ARG A 227 14.35 5.01 26.30
N LYS A 228 15.42 4.26 25.99
CA LYS A 228 16.80 4.61 26.29
C LYS A 228 17.59 4.65 24.99
N PHE A 229 18.30 5.74 24.79
CA PHE A 229 19.12 6.00 23.62
C PHE A 229 20.57 6.19 24.05
N VAL A 230 21.50 5.95 23.15
CA VAL A 230 22.92 6.18 23.35
C VAL A 230 23.43 7.11 22.26
N LEU A 231 24.02 8.22 22.67
CA LEU A 231 24.73 9.14 21.80
C LEU A 231 26.21 8.78 21.79
N PHE A 232 26.77 8.53 20.62
CA PHE A 232 28.20 8.36 20.43
C PHE A 232 28.79 9.64 19.86
N GLY A 233 29.95 10.04 20.37
CA GLY A 233 30.58 11.25 19.88
C GLY A 233 31.99 11.47 20.36
N ARG A 234 32.52 12.62 19.98
CA ARG A 234 33.87 13.07 20.29
C ARG A 234 33.83 14.44 20.98
N PRO A 235 34.70 14.66 21.98
CA PRO A 235 34.80 15.94 22.67
C PRO A 235 35.33 17.02 21.70
N PRO A 236 35.32 18.30 22.12
CA PRO A 236 35.98 19.35 21.36
C PRO A 236 37.40 18.97 20.93
N ALA A 237 37.83 19.35 19.72
CA ALA A 237 39.15 18.96 19.17
C ALA A 237 40.35 19.27 20.09
N LYS A 238 40.22 20.29 20.96
CA LYS A 238 41.19 20.66 22.00
C LYS A 238 41.45 19.58 23.06
N GLU A 239 40.54 18.62 23.24
CA GLU A 239 40.61 17.55 24.25
C GLU A 239 41.19 16.23 23.71
N GLY A 240 41.60 16.21 22.44
CA GLY A 240 42.24 15.08 21.78
C GLY A 240 41.26 14.05 21.18
N ALA A 241 41.80 12.93 20.71
CA ALA A 241 41.07 11.87 20.02
C ALA A 241 40.45 10.85 21.01
N LYS A 242 39.56 11.32 21.89
CA LYS A 242 38.75 10.44 22.74
C LYS A 242 37.36 10.30 22.14
N SER A 243 36.72 9.16 22.37
CA SER A 243 35.29 8.98 22.11
C SER A 243 34.54 8.84 23.42
N PHE A 244 33.27 9.22 23.45
CA PHE A 244 32.39 9.03 24.59
C PHE A 244 31.05 8.42 24.14
N ALA A 245 30.32 7.87 25.11
CA ALA A 245 28.94 7.47 24.96
C ALA A 245 28.11 8.12 26.07
N ILE A 246 26.98 8.74 25.73
CA ILE A 246 26.04 9.33 26.68
C ILE A 246 24.71 8.60 26.54
N GLN A 247 24.24 7.96 27.62
CA GLN A 247 22.90 7.39 27.66
C GLN A 247 21.88 8.46 28.02
N VAL A 248 20.84 8.58 27.22
CA VAL A 248 19.67 9.43 27.48
C VAL A 248 18.48 8.53 27.80
N ASP A 249 17.94 8.66 29.02
CA ASP A 249 16.87 7.79 29.54
C ASP A 249 15.55 8.57 29.65
N PHE A 250 14.58 8.23 28.79
CA PHE A 250 13.25 8.84 28.76
C PHE A 250 12.24 8.14 29.66
N THR A 251 12.65 7.12 30.44
CA THR A 251 11.72 6.39 31.33
C THR A 251 11.07 7.31 32.39
N GLY A 252 11.76 8.37 32.80
CA GLY A 252 11.26 9.34 33.77
C GLY A 252 10.19 10.31 33.25
N LEU A 253 9.85 10.29 31.96
CA LEU A 253 8.79 11.16 31.42
C LEU A 253 7.39 10.70 31.84
N THR A 254 7.16 9.39 31.95
CA THR A 254 5.87 8.83 32.33
C THR A 254 5.99 7.40 32.82
N ASP A 255 5.30 7.10 33.92
CA ASP A 255 5.14 5.75 34.49
C ASP A 255 3.84 5.07 34.04
N ARG A 256 3.01 5.75 33.23
CA ARG A 256 1.73 5.21 32.75
C ARG A 256 1.94 4.40 31.49
N LYS A 257 1.63 3.10 31.53
CA LYS A 257 1.55 2.25 30.33
C LYS A 257 0.29 2.58 29.54
N CYS A 258 0.39 2.67 28.22
CA CYS A 258 -0.74 2.89 27.33
C CYS A 258 -1.71 1.70 27.41
N VAL A 259 -3.01 2.01 27.42
CA VAL A 259 -4.08 1.02 27.45
C VAL A 259 -4.73 0.92 26.07
N LEU A 260 -4.79 -0.28 25.52
CA LEU A 260 -5.58 -0.60 24.33
C LEU A 260 -6.94 -1.12 24.79
N ASP A 261 -8.00 -0.31 24.64
CA ASP A 261 -9.37 -0.67 25.02
C ASP A 261 -10.35 -0.37 23.88
N SER A 262 -10.55 -1.36 23.00
CA SER A 262 -11.45 -1.25 21.85
C SER A 262 -12.95 -1.11 22.23
N GLY A 263 -13.31 -1.14 23.52
CA GLY A 263 -14.68 -1.02 24.01
C GLY A 263 -15.07 0.37 24.50
N ASP A 264 -14.12 1.26 24.83
CA ASP A 264 -14.35 2.60 25.38
C ASP A 264 -13.33 3.62 24.84
N ALA A 265 -13.71 4.31 23.76
CA ALA A 265 -12.85 5.27 23.07
C ALA A 265 -12.31 6.41 23.96
N ASN A 266 -12.92 6.70 25.12
CA ASN A 266 -12.41 7.73 26.03
C ASN A 266 -11.21 7.26 26.85
N LYS A 267 -11.05 5.95 27.03
CA LYS A 267 -9.95 5.32 27.79
C LYS A 267 -8.88 4.69 26.90
N ASP A 268 -9.16 4.56 25.61
CA ASP A 268 -8.18 4.08 24.65
C ASP A 268 -7.06 5.12 24.46
N ASP A 269 -5.83 4.65 24.56
CA ASP A 269 -4.64 5.41 24.24
C ASP A 269 -4.19 5.21 22.78
N PHE A 270 -4.90 4.36 22.03
CA PHE A 270 -4.61 4.05 20.62
C PHE A 270 -5.73 4.52 19.67
N GLU A 271 -5.34 4.89 18.46
CA GLU A 271 -6.20 5.13 17.31
C GLU A 271 -6.06 4.00 16.28
N LEU A 272 -7.12 3.79 15.51
CA LEU A 272 -7.10 2.93 14.32
C LEU A 272 -6.74 3.78 13.11
N TRP A 273 -5.58 3.49 12.52
CA TRP A 273 -5.09 4.15 11.32
C TRP A 273 -5.05 3.17 10.15
N ALA A 274 -5.46 3.63 8.98
CA ALA A 274 -5.40 2.87 7.74
C ALA A 274 -4.41 3.53 6.77
N PRO A 275 -3.46 2.78 6.18
CA PRO A 275 -2.69 3.28 5.05
C PRO A 275 -3.62 3.49 3.86
N SER A 276 -3.24 4.42 2.98
CA SER A 276 -3.99 4.75 1.78
C SER A 276 -3.05 4.96 0.60
N HIS A 277 -3.59 4.98 -0.60
CA HIS A 277 -2.86 5.38 -1.80
C HIS A 277 -3.15 6.86 -2.10
N PRO A 278 -2.14 7.69 -2.46
CA PRO A 278 -2.34 9.13 -2.69
C PRO A 278 -3.40 9.47 -3.76
N ASP A 279 -3.55 8.60 -4.77
CA ASP A 279 -4.53 8.78 -5.85
C ASP A 279 -5.93 8.21 -5.54
N LEU A 280 -6.11 7.53 -4.41
CA LEU A 280 -7.39 6.95 -4.01
C LEU A 280 -8.02 7.81 -2.89
N LYS A 281 -9.34 8.01 -2.97
CA LYS A 281 -10.09 8.75 -1.95
C LYS A 281 -10.43 7.90 -0.72
N GLU A 282 -10.49 6.59 -0.89
CA GLU A 282 -10.75 5.64 0.18
C GLU A 282 -9.43 5.11 0.74
N SER A 283 -9.42 4.70 2.00
CA SER A 283 -8.29 4.05 2.68
C SER A 283 -8.10 2.63 2.16
N CYS A 284 -7.68 2.53 0.90
CA CYS A 284 -7.43 1.27 0.23
C CYS A 284 -5.99 1.24 -0.28
N LEU A 285 -5.26 0.20 0.14
CA LEU A 285 -3.90 -0.08 -0.30
C LEU A 285 -3.84 -1.57 -0.66
N PHE A 286 -3.37 -1.90 -1.86
CA PHE A 286 -3.37 -3.28 -2.36
C PHE A 286 -4.75 -3.97 -2.29
N GLY A 287 -5.80 -3.27 -2.73
CA GLY A 287 -7.12 -3.86 -2.87
C GLY A 287 -7.83 -4.23 -1.57
N HIS A 288 -7.33 -3.80 -0.41
CA HIS A 288 -8.01 -3.97 0.86
C HIS A 288 -7.75 -2.81 1.82
N GLU A 289 -8.60 -2.73 2.84
CA GLU A 289 -8.49 -1.78 3.95
C GLU A 289 -7.94 -2.53 5.17
N ALA A 290 -6.72 -2.20 5.57
CA ALA A 290 -6.06 -2.75 6.76
C ALA A 290 -5.96 -1.68 7.85
N LEU A 291 -6.23 -2.07 9.10
CA LEU A 291 -6.13 -1.17 10.25
C LEU A 291 -4.91 -1.49 11.12
N TYR A 292 -4.23 -0.45 11.55
CA TYR A 292 -3.10 -0.51 12.48
C TYR A 292 -3.46 0.27 13.74
N HIS A 293 -3.04 -0.24 14.90
CA HIS A 293 -3.11 0.51 16.14
C HIS A 293 -1.91 1.44 16.24
N ARG A 294 -2.18 2.73 16.40
CA ARG A 294 -1.15 3.74 16.64
C ARG A 294 -1.45 4.47 17.93
N LYS A 295 -0.43 4.88 18.66
CA LYS A 295 -0.64 5.70 19.85
C LYS A 295 -1.24 7.04 19.42
N ILE A 296 -2.29 7.49 20.10
CA ILE A 296 -2.83 8.83 19.89
C ILE A 296 -1.75 9.85 20.32
N PRO A 297 -1.36 10.80 19.44
CA PRO A 297 -0.22 11.70 19.71
C PRO A 297 -0.31 12.49 21.04
N ASP A 298 -1.51 12.85 21.46
CA ASP A 298 -1.74 13.67 22.67
C ASP A 298 -1.81 12.85 23.98
N ARG A 299 -1.63 11.53 23.93
CA ARG A 299 -1.69 10.67 25.12
C ARG A 299 -0.32 10.57 25.78
N ASP A 300 -0.24 11.00 27.03
CA ASP A 300 0.95 10.84 27.86
C ASP A 300 0.98 9.43 28.48
N CYS A 301 1.54 8.48 27.75
CA CYS A 301 1.81 7.12 28.17
C CYS A 301 2.93 6.52 27.33
N TYR A 302 3.53 5.45 27.83
CA TYR A 302 4.49 4.63 27.08
C TYR A 302 3.85 3.32 26.63
N ILE A 303 4.19 2.86 25.42
CA ILE A 303 3.69 1.60 24.86
C ILE A 303 4.36 0.43 25.61
N GLY A 304 5.69 0.52 25.75
CA GLY A 304 6.54 -0.44 26.42
C GLY A 304 6.80 -1.70 25.60
N TRP A 305 7.59 -2.61 26.17
CA TRP A 305 7.76 -3.95 25.61
C TRP A 305 6.47 -4.74 25.80
N ALA A 306 5.58 -4.67 24.81
CA ALA A 306 4.43 -5.55 24.75
C ALA A 306 4.93 -6.96 24.34
N PRO A 307 4.65 -8.02 25.12
CA PRO A 307 4.81 -9.39 24.62
C PRO A 307 3.94 -9.64 23.37
N ASP A 308 2.91 -8.82 23.18
CA ASP A 308 2.05 -8.79 22.00
C ASP A 308 2.63 -7.87 20.92
N ARG A 309 3.72 -8.30 20.27
CA ARG A 309 4.25 -7.68 19.02
C ARG A 309 3.19 -7.52 17.91
N ASP A 310 1.97 -8.00 18.13
CA ASP A 310 0.83 -7.90 17.22
C ASP A 310 0.16 -6.52 17.19
N ILE A 311 0.42 -5.59 18.13
CA ILE A 311 -0.17 -4.23 18.06
C ILE A 311 0.36 -3.47 16.82
N MET A 312 1.62 -3.72 16.44
CA MET A 312 2.28 -3.05 15.30
C MET A 312 2.01 -3.74 13.96
N LYS A 313 1.40 -4.93 13.98
CA LYS A 313 0.91 -5.60 12.77
C LYS A 313 -0.47 -5.06 12.42
N PRO A 314 -0.93 -5.26 11.16
CA PRO A 314 -2.32 -4.98 10.84
C PRO A 314 -3.22 -5.78 11.79
N HIS A 315 -3.99 -5.04 12.60
CA HIS A 315 -4.93 -5.59 13.57
C HIS A 315 -6.01 -6.40 12.86
N GLN A 316 -6.51 -5.86 11.74
CA GLN A 316 -7.60 -6.44 10.99
C GLN A 316 -7.59 -5.94 9.55
N VAL A 317 -7.86 -6.85 8.61
CA VAL A 317 -8.33 -6.49 7.27
C VAL A 317 -9.84 -6.37 7.33
N ILE A 318 -10.37 -5.16 7.12
CA ILE A 318 -11.80 -4.88 7.27
C ILE A 318 -12.58 -5.45 6.08
N ARG A 319 -12.13 -5.12 4.88
CA ARG A 319 -12.82 -5.43 3.61
C ARG A 319 -11.84 -5.39 2.46
N ASN A 320 -12.17 -6.13 1.40
CA ASN A 320 -11.56 -5.93 0.09
C ASN A 320 -12.26 -4.76 -0.62
N CYS A 321 -11.48 -3.98 -1.36
CA CYS A 321 -11.96 -2.88 -2.18
C CYS A 321 -12.23 -3.35 -3.60
N THR A 322 -12.98 -2.55 -4.35
CA THR A 322 -13.07 -2.70 -5.80
C THR A 322 -11.74 -2.38 -6.46
N CYS A 323 -11.37 -3.15 -7.48
CA CYS A 323 -10.13 -2.94 -8.23
C CYS A 323 -10.12 -1.57 -8.93
N SER A 324 -8.94 -0.96 -8.90
CA SER A 324 -8.62 0.33 -9.53
C SER A 324 -7.34 0.21 -10.35
N ARG A 325 -6.95 1.26 -11.08
CA ARG A 325 -5.68 1.28 -11.83
C ARG A 325 -4.45 1.02 -10.95
N GLN A 326 -4.50 1.35 -9.66
CA GLN A 326 -3.36 1.23 -8.74
C GLN A 326 -3.10 -0.21 -8.28
N ASP A 327 -4.05 -1.11 -8.52
CA ASP A 327 -3.94 -2.53 -8.22
C ASP A 327 -3.22 -3.34 -9.32
N PHE A 328 -2.80 -2.66 -10.39
CA PHE A 328 -2.20 -3.27 -11.58
C PHE A 328 -0.85 -2.68 -11.93
N GLU A 329 0.04 -3.55 -12.41
CA GLU A 329 1.32 -3.23 -13.02
C GLU A 329 1.34 -3.68 -14.48
N CYS A 330 2.35 -3.25 -15.23
CA CYS A 330 2.52 -3.75 -16.60
C CYS A 330 2.96 -5.21 -16.59
N ASP A 331 2.38 -5.99 -17.49
CA ASP A 331 2.65 -7.40 -17.62
C ASP A 331 4.00 -7.68 -18.32
N PHE A 332 4.41 -8.94 -18.37
CA PHE A 332 5.63 -9.36 -19.04
C PHE A 332 5.62 -8.94 -20.52
N ASN A 333 6.76 -8.43 -21.01
CA ASN A 333 6.92 -7.78 -22.32
C ASN A 333 6.15 -6.45 -22.50
N TYR A 334 5.52 -5.91 -21.47
CA TYR A 334 4.94 -4.58 -21.49
C TYR A 334 5.78 -3.61 -20.65
N TYR A 335 5.76 -2.34 -21.02
CA TYR A 335 6.38 -1.26 -20.27
C TYR A 335 5.38 -0.13 -20.04
N ALA A 336 5.56 0.63 -18.95
CA ALA A 336 4.76 1.82 -18.70
C ALA A 336 5.21 2.94 -19.64
N ALA A 337 4.33 3.35 -20.55
CA ALA A 337 4.55 4.51 -21.41
C ALA A 337 4.39 5.82 -20.63
N ASN A 338 4.83 6.94 -21.23
CA ASN A 338 4.79 8.26 -20.59
C ASN A 338 3.37 8.74 -20.22
N ASP A 339 2.34 8.18 -20.85
CA ASP A 339 0.93 8.45 -20.56
C ASP A 339 0.36 7.56 -19.43
N GLY A 340 1.18 6.67 -18.85
CA GLY A 340 0.81 5.74 -17.78
C GLY A 340 0.14 4.45 -18.27
N THR A 341 0.01 4.26 -19.58
CA THR A 341 -0.53 3.03 -20.18
C THR A 341 0.54 1.96 -20.35
N CYS A 342 0.15 0.70 -20.25
CA CYS A 342 1.06 -0.42 -20.52
C CYS A 342 1.08 -0.74 -22.02
N GLN A 343 2.23 -0.56 -22.65
CA GLN A 343 2.43 -0.80 -24.08
C GLN A 343 3.40 -1.96 -24.30
N LEU A 344 3.12 -2.76 -25.34
CA LEU A 344 3.97 -3.88 -25.71
C LEU A 344 5.33 -3.35 -26.16
N VAL A 345 6.41 -3.94 -25.64
CA VAL A 345 7.77 -3.61 -26.06
C VAL A 345 7.90 -3.91 -27.56
N PRO A 346 8.37 -2.95 -28.38
CA PRO A 346 8.50 -3.15 -29.82
C PRO A 346 9.32 -4.40 -30.17
N GLY A 347 8.75 -5.27 -31.00
CA GLY A 347 9.39 -6.52 -31.45
C GLY A 347 9.14 -7.72 -30.55
N PHE A 348 8.48 -7.57 -29.41
CA PHE A 348 8.06 -8.67 -28.55
C PHE A 348 6.62 -9.09 -28.83
N SER A 349 6.24 -10.29 -28.39
CA SER A 349 4.87 -10.77 -28.38
C SER A 349 4.28 -10.70 -26.97
N PRO A 350 2.95 -10.57 -26.83
CA PRO A 350 2.29 -10.72 -25.54
C PRO A 350 2.60 -12.07 -24.86
N PRO A 351 2.53 -12.16 -23.54
CA PRO A 351 2.73 -13.41 -22.80
C PRO A 351 1.65 -14.44 -23.17
N ASP A 352 2.02 -15.72 -23.16
CA ASP A 352 1.08 -16.81 -23.43
C ASP A 352 0.27 -17.16 -22.18
N HIS A 353 -0.86 -16.47 -21.99
CA HIS A 353 -1.76 -16.74 -20.86
C HIS A 353 -2.41 -18.12 -20.91
N LYS A 354 -2.38 -18.81 -22.05
CA LYS A 354 -2.88 -20.19 -22.16
C LYS A 354 -2.01 -21.17 -21.37
N ALA A 355 -0.75 -20.82 -21.10
CA ALA A 355 0.16 -21.64 -20.30
C ALA A 355 -0.41 -21.93 -18.90
N VAL A 356 -1.20 -21.02 -18.32
CA VAL A 356 -1.86 -21.19 -17.01
C VAL A 356 -2.72 -22.45 -16.96
N CYS A 357 -3.37 -22.82 -18.06
CA CYS A 357 -4.17 -24.05 -18.14
C CYS A 357 -3.33 -25.33 -17.94
N THR A 358 -2.03 -25.27 -18.26
CA THR A 358 -1.09 -26.39 -18.10
C THR A 358 -0.36 -26.31 -16.77
N GLU A 359 0.06 -25.11 -16.35
CA GLU A 359 0.82 -24.87 -15.13
C GLU A 359 -0.02 -25.03 -13.85
N MET A 360 -1.32 -24.73 -13.93
CA MET A 360 -2.27 -24.84 -12.81
C MET A 360 -3.40 -25.79 -13.18
N PRO A 361 -3.23 -27.11 -12.93
CA PRO A 361 -4.27 -28.10 -13.19
C PRO A 361 -5.57 -27.77 -12.47
N GLY A 362 -6.70 -27.79 -13.19
CA GLY A 362 -8.02 -27.45 -12.66
C GLY A 362 -8.47 -26.01 -12.95
N THR A 363 -7.64 -25.23 -13.64
CA THR A 363 -8.05 -23.92 -14.18
C THR A 363 -9.07 -24.11 -15.30
N ILE A 364 -10.21 -23.42 -15.20
CA ILE A 364 -11.33 -23.56 -16.16
C ILE A 364 -11.15 -22.63 -17.37
N GLU A 365 -10.54 -21.47 -17.16
CA GLU A 365 -10.45 -20.40 -18.15
C GLU A 365 -9.14 -19.62 -18.02
N TYR A 366 -8.71 -19.00 -19.12
CA TYR A 366 -7.61 -18.05 -19.16
C TYR A 366 -8.08 -16.73 -19.77
N TRP A 367 -7.39 -15.64 -19.44
CA TRP A 367 -7.72 -14.29 -19.90
C TRP A 367 -6.78 -13.86 -21.02
N GLU A 368 -7.30 -13.12 -22.02
CA GLU A 368 -6.43 -12.53 -23.04
C GLU A 368 -5.45 -11.51 -22.43
N PRO A 369 -4.20 -11.42 -22.93
CA PRO A 369 -3.25 -10.43 -22.47
C PRO A 369 -3.73 -9.00 -22.78
N THR A 370 -3.91 -8.19 -21.74
CA THR A 370 -4.31 -6.78 -21.86
C THR A 370 -3.11 -5.82 -21.77
N GLY A 371 -1.95 -6.34 -21.38
CA GLY A 371 -0.77 -5.57 -21.00
C GLY A 371 -0.68 -5.22 -19.52
N TYR A 372 -1.71 -5.55 -18.74
CA TYR A 372 -1.76 -5.34 -17.30
C TYR A 372 -1.82 -6.68 -16.56
N ARG A 373 -1.10 -6.76 -15.45
CA ARG A 373 -1.22 -7.85 -14.48
C ARG A 373 -1.47 -7.28 -13.09
N ARG A 374 -2.16 -8.03 -12.26
CA ARG A 374 -2.44 -7.63 -10.88
C ARG A 374 -1.15 -7.59 -10.07
N VAL A 375 -0.99 -6.56 -9.25
CA VAL A 375 0.12 -6.51 -8.29
C VAL A 375 -0.07 -7.68 -7.31
N PRO A 376 0.96 -8.50 -7.04
CA PRO A 376 0.80 -9.72 -6.23
C PRO A 376 0.21 -9.52 -4.83
N LEU A 377 0.45 -8.35 -4.23
CA LEU A 377 -0.09 -7.99 -2.91
C LEU A 377 -1.58 -7.59 -2.97
N SER A 378 -2.13 -7.29 -4.16
CA SER A 378 -3.50 -6.79 -4.29
C SER A 378 -4.55 -7.89 -4.18
N THR A 379 -5.50 -7.69 -3.26
CA THR A 379 -6.65 -8.58 -3.03
C THR A 379 -7.97 -7.98 -3.53
N CYS A 380 -7.89 -6.99 -4.43
CA CYS A 380 -9.07 -6.29 -4.94
C CYS A 380 -10.04 -7.25 -5.66
N ASP A 381 -11.33 -6.94 -5.64
CA ASP A 381 -12.36 -7.72 -6.34
C ASP A 381 -13.45 -6.85 -6.95
N GLY A 382 -13.82 -7.13 -8.20
CA GLY A 382 -14.77 -6.33 -8.97
C GLY A 382 -14.25 -4.92 -9.32
N GLY A 383 -15.12 -4.05 -9.84
CA GLY A 383 -14.72 -2.72 -10.30
C GLY A 383 -14.03 -2.74 -11.67
N SER A 384 -12.85 -2.10 -11.78
CA SER A 384 -12.07 -2.06 -13.01
C SER A 384 -10.95 -3.09 -12.98
N GLU A 385 -11.25 -4.32 -13.41
CA GLU A 385 -10.28 -5.42 -13.51
C GLU A 385 -9.49 -5.34 -14.83
N PHE A 386 -8.36 -4.61 -14.84
CA PHE A 386 -7.57 -4.39 -16.05
C PHE A 386 -6.90 -5.66 -16.60
N ASP A 387 -6.76 -6.71 -15.77
CA ASP A 387 -6.25 -8.03 -16.13
C ASP A 387 -7.31 -8.95 -16.77
N ARG A 388 -8.60 -8.55 -16.74
CA ARG A 388 -9.72 -9.40 -17.16
C ARG A 388 -10.64 -8.66 -18.12
N VAL A 389 -10.52 -8.97 -19.41
CA VAL A 389 -11.39 -8.40 -20.46
C VAL A 389 -12.16 -9.49 -21.19
N VAL A 390 -11.46 -10.42 -21.83
CA VAL A 390 -12.06 -11.56 -22.53
C VAL A 390 -11.47 -12.85 -21.96
N SER A 391 -12.34 -13.74 -21.51
CA SER A 391 -11.97 -15.09 -21.05
C SER A 391 -12.19 -16.12 -22.16
N HIS A 392 -11.36 -17.16 -22.15
CA HIS A 392 -11.47 -18.33 -23.01
C HIS A 392 -11.39 -19.61 -22.18
N PRO A 393 -12.11 -20.68 -22.56
CA PRO A 393 -12.00 -21.96 -21.88
C PRO A 393 -10.59 -22.56 -22.02
N CYS A 394 -10.10 -23.16 -20.95
CA CYS A 394 -8.94 -24.02 -21.02
C CYS A 394 -9.24 -25.28 -21.87
N PRO A 395 -8.27 -25.82 -22.62
CA PRO A 395 -8.51 -27.00 -23.46
C PRO A 395 -9.05 -28.18 -22.64
N GLY A 396 -10.24 -28.68 -22.99
CA GLY A 396 -10.90 -29.79 -22.29
C GLY A 396 -11.80 -29.37 -21.10
N GLU A 397 -11.90 -28.07 -20.79
CA GLU A 397 -12.76 -27.52 -19.74
C GLU A 397 -13.94 -26.70 -20.31
N GLU A 398 -14.24 -26.84 -21.61
CA GLU A 398 -15.28 -26.07 -22.32
C GLU A 398 -16.67 -26.26 -21.66
N ASP A 399 -17.04 -27.50 -21.33
CA ASP A 399 -18.31 -27.80 -20.65
C ASP A 399 -18.43 -27.10 -19.28
N ARG A 400 -17.32 -26.95 -18.55
CA ARG A 400 -17.31 -26.28 -17.24
C ARG A 400 -17.33 -24.77 -17.40
N TYR A 401 -16.63 -24.24 -18.40
CA TYR A 401 -16.67 -22.84 -18.78
C TYR A 401 -18.08 -22.41 -19.16
N ASP A 402 -18.75 -23.18 -20.02
CA ASP A 402 -20.12 -22.91 -20.46
C ASP A 402 -21.12 -23.00 -19.32
N ARG A 403 -20.89 -23.82 -18.29
CA ARG A 403 -21.73 -23.81 -17.07
C ARG A 403 -21.47 -22.62 -16.17
N LYS A 404 -20.25 -22.10 -16.15
CA LYS A 404 -19.86 -20.94 -15.33
C LYS A 404 -20.37 -19.63 -15.93
N HIS A 405 -20.27 -19.48 -17.26
CA HIS A 405 -20.68 -18.28 -18.00
C HIS A 405 -22.04 -18.40 -18.68
N GLY A 406 -22.56 -19.62 -18.80
CA GLY A 406 -23.90 -19.87 -19.31
C GLY A 406 -24.93 -19.25 -18.39
N GLY A 407 -25.60 -18.21 -18.88
CA GLY A 407 -26.75 -17.62 -18.21
C GLY A 407 -27.86 -18.64 -17.97
N LEU A 408 -28.97 -18.20 -17.34
CA LEU A 408 -30.15 -19.02 -17.16
C LEU A 408 -30.54 -19.69 -18.47
N GLY A 409 -30.41 -21.02 -18.55
CA GLY A 409 -30.72 -21.79 -19.76
C GLY A 409 -32.13 -21.46 -20.27
N GLY A 410 -32.38 -21.61 -21.58
CA GLY A 410 -33.62 -21.14 -22.21
C GLY A 410 -34.92 -21.61 -21.52
N PHE A 411 -34.91 -22.80 -20.91
CA PHE A 411 -36.02 -23.28 -20.07
C PHE A 411 -36.17 -22.51 -18.76
N ALA A 412 -35.08 -22.20 -18.06
CA ALA A 412 -35.11 -21.40 -16.85
C ALA A 412 -35.53 -19.95 -17.15
N LEU A 413 -35.07 -19.37 -18.26
CA LEU A 413 -35.53 -18.06 -18.73
C LEU A 413 -37.03 -18.09 -19.08
N PHE A 414 -37.48 -19.13 -19.79
CA PHE A 414 -38.90 -19.33 -20.11
C PHE A 414 -39.76 -19.45 -18.84
N VAL A 415 -39.31 -20.19 -17.83
CA VAL A 415 -40.01 -20.31 -16.55
C VAL A 415 -40.04 -18.96 -15.81
N VAL A 416 -38.91 -18.23 -15.75
CA VAL A 416 -38.86 -16.91 -15.11
C VAL A 416 -39.81 -15.91 -15.78
N VAL A 417 -39.98 -15.98 -17.10
CA VAL A 417 -40.89 -15.09 -17.85
C VAL A 417 -42.35 -15.56 -17.80
N MET A 418 -42.62 -16.85 -17.93
CA MET A 418 -43.99 -17.39 -18.06
C MET A 418 -44.68 -17.64 -16.72
N LEU A 419 -43.93 -17.91 -15.65
CA LEU A 419 -44.50 -18.17 -14.33
C LEU A 419 -45.24 -16.93 -13.76
N PRO A 420 -44.71 -15.68 -13.88
CA PRO A 420 -45.47 -14.48 -13.55
C PRO A 420 -46.73 -14.30 -14.38
N ILE A 421 -46.66 -14.57 -15.69
CA ILE A 421 -47.81 -14.47 -16.61
C ILE A 421 -48.89 -15.49 -16.24
N GLY A 422 -48.48 -16.73 -15.97
CA GLY A 422 -49.38 -17.80 -15.52
C GLY A 422 -50.06 -17.46 -14.20
N MET A 423 -49.31 -16.94 -13.22
CA MET A 423 -49.91 -16.49 -11.94
C MET A 423 -50.89 -15.34 -12.15
N ALA A 424 -50.57 -14.36 -13.02
CA ALA A 424 -51.49 -13.28 -13.34
C ALA A 424 -52.80 -13.78 -13.97
N LEU A 425 -52.73 -14.76 -14.87
CA LEU A 425 -53.91 -15.39 -15.47
C LEU A 425 -54.74 -16.17 -14.46
N VAL A 426 -54.10 -16.93 -13.56
CA VAL A 426 -54.81 -17.68 -12.51
C VAL A 426 -55.48 -16.73 -11.52
N ILE A 427 -54.78 -15.68 -11.08
CA ILE A 427 -55.36 -14.66 -10.20
C ILE A 427 -56.52 -13.95 -10.91
N GLY A 428 -56.34 -13.58 -12.18
CA GLY A 428 -57.40 -12.98 -13.00
C GLY A 428 -58.63 -13.88 -13.13
N TYR A 429 -58.43 -15.18 -13.34
CA TYR A 429 -59.50 -16.18 -13.39
C TYR A 429 -60.21 -16.33 -12.04
N ILE A 430 -59.47 -16.42 -10.94
CA ILE A 430 -60.04 -16.49 -9.58
C ILE A 430 -60.88 -15.24 -9.29
N VAL A 431 -60.37 -14.06 -9.63
CA VAL A 431 -61.11 -12.80 -9.46
C VAL A 431 -62.37 -12.82 -10.32
N TRP A 432 -62.29 -13.25 -11.59
CA TRP A 432 -63.44 -13.33 -12.49
C TRP A 432 -64.53 -14.31 -12.00
N ASP A 433 -64.16 -15.53 -11.59
CA ASP A 433 -65.08 -16.54 -11.05
C ASP A 433 -65.71 -16.09 -9.72
N HIS A 434 -64.91 -15.49 -8.84
CA HIS A 434 -65.40 -14.96 -7.57
C HIS A 434 -66.31 -13.74 -7.79
N PHE A 435 -66.08 -12.94 -8.83
CA PHE A 435 -66.94 -11.81 -9.20
C PHE A 435 -68.27 -12.30 -9.80
N GLN A 436 -68.26 -13.30 -10.68
CA GLN A 436 -69.47 -13.92 -11.25
C GLN A 436 -70.36 -14.58 -10.19
N LYS A 437 -69.77 -15.20 -9.17
CA LYS A 437 -70.51 -15.88 -8.10
C LYS A 437 -71.09 -14.95 -7.03
N ARG A 438 -70.50 -13.78 -6.79
CA ARG A 438 -71.00 -12.79 -5.80
C ARG A 438 -71.85 -11.68 -6.40
N TYR A 439 -71.61 -11.31 -7.65
CA TYR A 439 -72.41 -10.31 -8.35
C TYR A 439 -73.18 -11.05 -9.45
N GLY A 440 -74.43 -11.42 -9.13
CA GLY A 440 -75.37 -11.90 -10.13
C GLY A 440 -75.39 -10.94 -11.32
N GLN A 441 -75.49 -11.50 -12.53
CA GLN A 441 -75.57 -10.75 -13.78
C GLN A 441 -76.42 -9.49 -13.59
N ILE A 442 -75.81 -8.31 -13.66
CA ILE A 442 -76.57 -7.08 -13.87
C ILE A 442 -77.17 -7.24 -15.26
N ARG A 443 -78.41 -7.75 -15.32
CA ARG A 443 -79.28 -7.57 -16.47
C ARG A 443 -79.61 -6.09 -16.51
N LEU A 444 -78.77 -5.32 -17.17
CA LEU A 444 -79.23 -4.07 -17.75
C LEU A 444 -80.28 -4.46 -18.77
N GLY A 445 -81.52 -4.03 -18.48
CA GLY A 445 -82.63 -4.09 -19.40
C GLY A 445 -82.22 -3.47 -20.73
N ALA A 446 -82.75 -4.07 -21.78
CA ALA A 446 -82.64 -3.57 -23.13
C ALA A 446 -83.10 -2.11 -23.19
N GLU A 447 -82.23 -1.25 -23.69
CA GLU A 447 -82.59 -0.14 -24.55
C GLU A 447 -81.40 0.09 -25.48
N ASP A 448 -81.68 0.04 -26.78
CA ASP A 448 -80.74 0.23 -27.88
C ASP A 448 -79.96 1.53 -27.70
N ASP A 449 -78.63 1.45 -27.75
CA ASP A 449 -77.85 2.59 -28.23
C ASP A 449 -76.69 2.07 -29.09
N ASP A 450 -76.80 2.40 -30.37
CA ASP A 450 -76.07 1.88 -31.51
C ASP A 450 -74.66 2.48 -31.54
N GLN A 451 -73.76 1.95 -30.70
CA GLN A 451 -72.33 2.29 -30.79
C GLN A 451 -71.56 1.17 -31.50
N PRO A 452 -70.82 1.48 -32.58
CA PRO A 452 -70.07 0.47 -33.31
C PRO A 452 -69.05 -0.19 -32.39
N ALA A 453 -68.95 -1.53 -32.45
CA ALA A 453 -68.13 -2.35 -31.57
C ALA A 453 -66.69 -1.82 -31.39
N VAL A 454 -66.15 -1.15 -32.42
CA VAL A 454 -64.83 -0.50 -32.41
C VAL A 454 -64.68 0.51 -31.28
N LEU A 455 -65.69 1.33 -30.98
CA LEU A 455 -65.60 2.34 -29.93
C LEU A 455 -65.62 1.70 -28.53
N ARG A 456 -66.39 0.63 -28.35
CA ARG A 456 -66.43 -0.14 -27.10
C ARG A 456 -65.09 -0.86 -26.83
N TYR A 457 -64.49 -1.45 -27.86
CA TYR A 457 -63.15 -2.04 -27.75
C TYR A 457 -62.04 -0.99 -27.62
N ALA A 458 -62.22 0.21 -28.21
CA ALA A 458 -61.30 1.33 -28.04
C ALA A 458 -61.29 1.86 -26.59
N VAL A 459 -62.46 2.00 -25.96
CA VAL A 459 -62.54 2.45 -24.55
C VAL A 459 -61.95 1.41 -23.61
N ILE A 460 -62.19 0.11 -23.84
CA ILE A 460 -61.60 -0.97 -23.04
C ILE A 460 -60.08 -1.04 -23.22
N SER A 461 -59.57 -0.85 -24.44
CA SER A 461 -58.12 -0.85 -24.70
C SER A 461 -57.43 0.38 -24.12
N VAL A 462 -58.04 1.57 -24.19
CA VAL A 462 -57.51 2.78 -23.54
C VAL A 462 -57.50 2.64 -22.01
N ALA A 463 -58.56 2.08 -21.41
CA ALA A 463 -58.60 1.82 -19.97
C ALA A 463 -57.54 0.78 -19.54
N ALA A 464 -57.32 -0.27 -20.33
CA ALA A 464 -56.28 -1.27 -20.08
C ALA A 464 -54.86 -0.68 -20.18
N VAL A 465 -54.61 0.21 -21.16
CA VAL A 465 -53.33 0.91 -21.31
C VAL A 465 -53.09 1.88 -20.15
N ILE A 466 -54.10 2.63 -19.71
CA ILE A 466 -53.98 3.53 -18.55
C ILE A 466 -53.70 2.73 -17.27
N ALA A 467 -54.37 1.60 -17.07
CA ALA A 467 -54.09 0.71 -15.94
C ALA A 467 -52.65 0.18 -15.98
N PHE A 468 -52.15 -0.25 -17.14
CA PHE A 468 -50.79 -0.75 -17.31
C PHE A 468 -49.73 0.34 -17.06
N VAL A 469 -49.95 1.55 -17.60
CA VAL A 469 -49.05 2.71 -17.42
C VAL A 469 -49.06 3.20 -15.97
N SER A 470 -50.17 3.06 -15.22
CA SER A 470 -50.24 3.45 -13.81
C SER A 470 -49.53 2.49 -12.84
N VAL A 471 -49.33 1.23 -13.24
CA VAL A 471 -48.74 0.17 -12.39
C VAL A 471 -47.22 0.02 -12.60
N ILE A 472 -46.71 0.37 -13.77
CA ILE A 472 -45.26 0.32 -14.05
C ILE A 472 -44.42 1.18 -13.09
N PRO A 473 -44.81 2.42 -12.71
CA PRO A 473 -44.02 3.24 -11.79
C PRO A 473 -43.97 2.68 -10.37
N THR A 474 -45.03 2.03 -9.90
CA THR A 474 -45.08 1.45 -8.55
C THR A 474 -44.29 0.14 -8.47
N PHE A 475 -44.31 -0.67 -9.54
CA PHE A 475 -43.46 -1.86 -9.64
C PHE A 475 -41.99 -1.52 -9.84
N ALA A 476 -41.68 -0.50 -10.65
CA ALA A 476 -40.30 -0.01 -10.83
C ALA A 476 -39.74 0.57 -9.53
N LYS A 477 -40.55 1.32 -8.76
CA LYS A 477 -40.15 1.84 -7.44
C LYS A 477 -39.94 0.72 -6.42
N ALA A 478 -40.82 -0.29 -6.37
CA ALA A 478 -40.66 -1.44 -5.50
C ALA A 478 -39.44 -2.30 -5.87
N ALA A 479 -39.16 -2.48 -7.16
CA ALA A 479 -37.96 -3.18 -7.63
C ALA A 479 -36.68 -2.40 -7.30
N PHE A 480 -36.71 -1.07 -7.46
CA PHE A 480 -35.59 -0.20 -7.13
C PHE A 480 -35.30 -0.20 -5.62
N GLU A 481 -36.33 -0.13 -4.77
CA GLU A 481 -36.20 -0.20 -3.29
C GLU A 481 -35.67 -1.57 -2.81
N ASN A 482 -36.00 -2.67 -3.50
CA ASN A 482 -35.51 -4.01 -3.19
C ASN A 482 -34.06 -4.25 -3.65
N ILE A 483 -33.61 -3.53 -4.69
CA ILE A 483 -32.23 -3.54 -5.17
C ILE A 483 -31.37 -2.66 -4.26
N THR A 484 -31.85 -1.47 -3.88
CA THR A 484 -31.12 -0.59 -2.96
C THR A 484 -30.98 -1.18 -1.56
N SER A 485 -31.98 -1.94 -1.06
CA SER A 485 -31.88 -2.62 0.24
C SER A 485 -30.97 -3.86 0.23
N ARG A 486 -30.59 -4.37 -0.94
CA ARG A 486 -29.53 -5.39 -1.09
C ARG A 486 -28.14 -4.78 -1.26
N LEU A 487 -28.06 -3.51 -1.65
CA LEU A 487 -26.81 -2.74 -1.78
C LEU A 487 -26.45 -1.97 -0.50
N SER A 488 -27.41 -1.67 0.39
CA SER A 488 -27.14 -1.04 1.70
C SER A 488 -27.31 -2.02 2.87
N GLY A 489 -26.22 -2.70 3.23
CA GLY A 489 -25.86 -2.97 4.63
C GLY A 489 -26.51 -4.16 5.37
N SER A 490 -25.60 -4.92 6.00
CA SER A 490 -25.83 -5.80 7.17
C SER A 490 -26.45 -7.17 6.91
N ARG A 491 -25.61 -8.21 6.96
CA ARG A 491 -26.02 -9.48 7.55
C ARG A 491 -24.91 -10.10 8.40
N GLN A 492 -25.17 -10.08 9.70
CA GLN A 492 -24.87 -11.20 10.60
C GLN A 492 -25.10 -12.53 9.86
N GLY A 493 -24.06 -13.35 9.82
CA GLY A 493 -24.08 -14.70 9.23
C GLY A 493 -23.58 -15.71 10.24
N ILE A 494 -24.53 -16.43 10.82
CA ILE A 494 -24.35 -17.55 11.74
C ILE A 494 -23.66 -18.73 11.03
N ARG A 495 -22.80 -19.40 11.79
CA ARG A 495 -21.92 -20.53 11.44
C ARG A 495 -22.65 -21.73 10.82
N PHE A 496 -21.99 -22.37 9.85
CA PHE A 496 -22.06 -23.81 9.63
C PHE A 496 -20.64 -24.39 9.50
N THR A 497 -20.31 -25.28 10.42
CA THR A 497 -19.23 -26.29 10.36
C THR A 497 -19.72 -27.44 9.48
N THR A 498 -18.95 -28.10 8.61
CA THR A 498 -17.74 -28.90 8.90
C THR A 498 -17.01 -29.32 7.61
N ARG A 499 -15.67 -29.26 7.67
CA ARG A 499 -14.63 -30.21 7.20
C ARG A 499 -14.49 -30.51 5.69
N SER A 500 -13.31 -30.71 5.11
CA SER A 500 -11.89 -30.41 5.39
C SER A 500 -11.12 -31.14 4.28
N SER A 501 -10.46 -30.42 3.38
CA SER A 501 -9.32 -30.90 2.60
C SER A 501 -8.73 -29.74 1.80
N LEU A 502 -7.39 -29.66 1.81
CA LEU A 502 -6.53 -28.70 1.09
C LEU A 502 -6.31 -27.33 1.77
N SER A 503 -5.71 -27.34 2.95
CA SER A 503 -4.83 -26.25 3.40
C SER A 503 -3.56 -26.84 4.03
N ARG A 504 -2.56 -27.05 3.18
CA ARG A 504 -1.16 -27.32 3.56
C ARG A 504 -0.25 -26.90 2.41
N ASN A 505 0.08 -25.60 2.35
CA ASN A 505 1.45 -25.13 2.33
C ASN A 505 1.45 -23.60 2.46
N ASN A 506 1.46 -23.13 3.71
CA ASN A 506 1.76 -21.75 4.03
C ASN A 506 3.28 -21.68 4.23
N GLN A 507 4.03 -21.53 3.14
CA GLN A 507 5.44 -21.15 3.24
C GLN A 507 5.50 -19.64 3.45
N ARG A 508 5.98 -19.31 4.64
CA ARG A 508 6.29 -17.98 5.12
C ARG A 508 7.22 -17.29 4.13
N TYR A 509 6.83 -16.12 3.65
CA TYR A 509 7.81 -15.11 3.28
C TYR A 509 8.44 -14.62 4.60
N SER A 510 9.67 -15.04 4.85
CA SER A 510 10.57 -14.38 5.80
C SER A 510 11.40 -13.40 4.99
N PRO A 511 11.54 -12.13 5.39
CA PRO A 511 12.67 -11.35 4.92
C PRO A 511 13.95 -12.05 5.37
N VAL A 512 14.93 -12.03 4.48
CA VAL A 512 16.28 -12.54 4.72
C VAL A 512 16.87 -11.73 5.87
N ASP A 513 17.05 -12.37 7.03
CA ASP A 513 17.95 -11.90 8.07
C ASP A 513 19.36 -11.85 7.47
N ILE A 514 19.95 -10.66 7.44
CA ILE A 514 21.37 -10.45 7.15
C ILE A 514 22.09 -10.51 8.49
N GLU A 515 22.20 -11.70 9.08
CA GLU A 515 23.23 -12.03 10.07
C GLU A 515 23.63 -13.50 9.87
N GLU A 516 24.94 -13.77 9.98
CA GLU A 516 25.64 -15.05 9.77
C GLU A 516 25.99 -15.44 8.31
N SER A 517 27.02 -14.77 7.77
CA SER A 517 28.00 -15.41 6.88
C SER A 517 29.42 -15.19 7.40
N GLY A 518 29.66 -15.70 8.61
CA GLY A 518 30.99 -16.10 9.07
C GLY A 518 30.99 -17.61 9.26
N GLU A 519 32.07 -18.28 8.83
CA GLU A 519 32.32 -19.72 8.94
C GLU A 519 31.62 -20.65 7.94
N LEU A 520 32.26 -20.84 6.78
CA LEU A 520 32.46 -22.18 6.22
C LEU A 520 33.57 -22.19 5.14
N LEU A 521 34.81 -22.38 5.56
CA LEU A 521 35.88 -23.02 4.78
C LEU A 521 36.55 -23.95 5.80
N GLY A 522 36.26 -25.25 5.82
CA GLY A 522 36.81 -26.21 4.87
C GLY A 522 38.09 -26.79 5.49
N GLU A 523 37.94 -27.80 6.34
CA GLU A 523 39.01 -28.73 6.71
C GLU A 523 39.47 -29.47 5.44
N ASP A 524 40.78 -29.50 5.21
CA ASP A 524 41.53 -30.69 4.79
C ASP A 524 43.04 -30.40 4.99
N ASP A 525 43.63 -31.14 5.93
CA ASP A 525 44.98 -31.73 6.02
C ASP A 525 46.19 -31.03 5.35
N ASP A 526 47.19 -30.65 6.16
CA ASP A 526 48.51 -31.32 6.25
C ASP A 526 49.58 -30.46 6.95
N ASP A 527 50.59 -31.14 7.51
CA ASP A 527 51.88 -30.68 8.03
C ASP A 527 52.04 -30.38 9.54
N ILE A 528 52.19 -31.51 10.25
CA ILE A 528 53.24 -31.81 11.25
C ILE A 528 54.43 -30.84 11.22
N LEU A 529 54.76 -30.25 12.39
CA LEU A 529 56.13 -30.16 12.91
C LEU A 529 56.10 -29.81 14.42
N ASP A 530 56.71 -30.71 15.18
CA ASP A 530 57.07 -30.58 16.60
C ASP A 530 58.02 -29.40 16.85
N ASP A 531 57.95 -28.82 18.06
CA ASP A 531 59.06 -28.39 18.93
C ASP A 531 58.44 -27.66 20.14
N GLU A 532 58.30 -28.34 21.27
CA GLU A 532 59.24 -28.30 22.42
C GLU A 532 59.19 -27.01 23.26
N GLU A 533 58.54 -27.18 24.42
CA GLU A 533 59.10 -26.96 25.76
C GLU A 533 59.07 -25.58 26.47
N LEU A 534 58.67 -25.71 27.76
CA LEU A 534 59.08 -24.97 28.98
C LEU A 534 58.25 -23.77 29.48
N ASP A 535 57.21 -24.12 30.24
CA ASP A 535 57.13 -24.05 31.72
C ASP A 535 57.12 -22.73 32.53
N GLN A 536 56.14 -22.77 33.45
CA GLN A 536 56.10 -22.34 34.87
C GLN A 536 55.90 -20.84 35.16
N GLU A 537 54.69 -20.42 35.54
CA GLU A 537 54.00 -20.58 36.85
C GLU A 537 54.56 -19.70 37.99
N LEU A 538 53.76 -18.69 38.39
CA LEU A 538 53.37 -18.42 39.78
C LEU A 538 52.16 -17.48 39.85
#